data_AF-A0A2M7JSA1-F1
#
_entry.id   AF-A0A2M7JSA1-F1
#
_cell.length_a   1.000
_cell.length_b   1.000
_cell.length_c   1.000
_cell.angle_alpha   90.00
_cell.angle_beta   90.00
_cell.angle_gamma   90.00
#
_symmetry.space_group_name_H-M   'P 1'
#
loop_
_entity.id
_entity.type
_entity.pdbx_description
1 polymer ?
#
loop_
_entity_poly.entity_id
_entity_poly.type
_entity_poly.pdbx_seq_one_letter_code
_entity_poly.pdbx_strand_id
1 'polypeptide(L)'
;MNKERLEWIMSGLTRYNLTKNEDQFVISTEQDFNQKNMLTGQQEERLESLYKEKSRLMPNRNYFSPKASISPKKTKARRYRPKFMP
;
A
#
# COMPACT_ATOMS: atom_id res chain seq x y z
N MET A 1 6.79 -15.55 -8.65
CA MET A 1 6.76 -14.58 -7.54
C MET A 1 7.33 -15.22 -6.27
N ASN A 2 8.10 -14.47 -5.46
CA ASN A 2 8.69 -15.00 -4.23
C ASN A 2 7.66 -15.11 -3.09
N LYS A 3 7.83 -16.08 -2.20
CA LYS A 3 6.98 -16.28 -1.01
C LYS A 3 6.80 -15.01 -0.19
N GLU A 4 7.91 -14.31 0.09
CA GLU A 4 7.89 -13.05 0.85
C GLU A 4 7.02 -11.99 0.19
N ARG A 5 7.06 -11.91 -1.15
CA ARG A 5 6.24 -10.97 -1.92
C ARG A 5 4.77 -11.35 -1.85
N LEU A 6 4.45 -12.64 -1.84
CA LEU A 6 3.08 -13.14 -1.69
C LEU A 6 2.53 -12.80 -0.32
N GLU A 7 3.25 -13.13 0.75
CA GLU A 7 2.84 -12.81 2.12
C GLU A 7 2.68 -11.30 2.32
N TRP A 8 3.56 -10.49 1.73
CA TRP A 8 3.46 -9.05 1.78
C TRP A 8 2.20 -8.53 1.07
N ILE A 9 1.88 -9.05 -0.12
CA ILE A 9 0.65 -8.68 -0.82
C ILE A 9 -0.59 -9.15 -0.06
N MET A 10 -0.60 -10.37 0.48
CA MET A 10 -1.70 -10.88 1.30
C MET A 10 -1.94 -10.00 2.52
N SER A 11 -0.89 -9.67 3.27
CA SER A 11 -0.98 -8.73 4.40
C SER A 11 -1.47 -7.35 3.97
N GLY A 12 -1.10 -6.88 2.78
CA GLY A 12 -1.62 -5.65 2.20
C GLY A 12 -3.11 -5.73 1.84
N LEU A 13 -3.55 -6.84 1.25
CA LEU A 13 -4.92 -7.07 0.80
C LEU A 13 -5.91 -7.16 1.96
N THR A 14 -5.52 -7.70 3.12
CA THR A 14 -6.37 -7.70 4.34
C THR A 14 -6.75 -6.30 4.82
N ARG A 15 -6.00 -5.26 4.44
CA ARG A 15 -6.30 -3.86 4.80
C ARG A 15 -7.33 -3.22 3.89
N TYR A 16 -7.68 -3.86 2.77
CA TYR A 16 -8.63 -3.36 1.79
C TYR A 16 -9.95 -4.13 1.88
N ASN A 17 -11.05 -3.49 1.49
CA ASN A 17 -12.32 -4.20 1.33
C ASN A 17 -12.25 -5.06 0.06
N LEU A 18 -11.98 -6.35 0.28
CA LEU A 18 -12.08 -7.39 -0.74
C LEU A 18 -13.56 -7.72 -0.95
N THR A 19 -13.93 -7.94 -2.21
CA THR A 19 -15.20 -8.56 -2.56
C THR A 19 -15.13 -10.06 -2.29
N LYS A 20 -16.29 -10.71 -2.11
CA LYS A 20 -16.35 -12.16 -1.83
C LYS A 20 -15.57 -13.01 -2.86
N ASN A 21 -15.61 -12.60 -4.13
CA ASN A 21 -14.90 -13.29 -5.21
C ASN A 21 -13.38 -13.13 -5.09
N GLU A 22 -12.91 -11.96 -4.69
CA GLU A 22 -11.48 -11.68 -4.48
C GLU A 22 -10.95 -12.39 -3.24
N ASP A 23 -11.75 -12.45 -2.17
CA ASP A 23 -11.42 -13.14 -0.93
C ASP A 23 -11.28 -14.65 -1.16
N GLN A 24 -12.22 -15.24 -1.90
CA GLN A 24 -12.13 -16.64 -2.29
C GLN A 24 -10.94 -16.92 -3.22
N PHE A 25 -10.60 -15.97 -4.10
CA PHE A 25 -9.41 -16.07 -4.94
C PHE A 25 -8.13 -16.04 -4.09
N VAL A 26 -8.03 -15.15 -3.10
CA VAL A 26 -6.91 -15.07 -2.15
C VAL A 26 -6.73 -16.38 -1.38
N ILE A 27 -7.81 -16.94 -0.83
CA ILE A 27 -7.77 -18.23 -0.11
C ILE A 27 -7.31 -19.36 -1.03
N SER A 28 -7.84 -19.40 -2.27
CA SER A 28 -7.46 -20.44 -3.23
C SER A 28 -5.98 -20.34 -3.63
N THR A 29 -5.46 -19.12 -3.78
CA THR A 29 -4.04 -18.90 -4.13
C THR A 29 -3.11 -19.21 -2.96
N GLU A 30 -3.51 -18.94 -1.72
CA GLU A 30 -2.77 -19.36 -0.53
C GLU A 30 -2.70 -20.89 -0.42
N GLN A 31 -3.83 -21.58 -0.65
CA GLN A 31 -3.86 -23.04 -0.64
C GLN A 31 -3.03 -23.66 -1.76
N ASP A 32 -3.15 -23.16 -2.98
CA ASP A 32 -2.36 -23.61 -4.13
C ASP A 32 -0.86 -23.40 -3.88
N PHE A 33 -0.49 -22.26 -3.32
CA PHE A 33 0.89 -21.97 -2.97
C PHE A 33 1.39 -22.90 -1.86
N ASN A 34 0.59 -23.20 -0.83
CA ASN A 34 0.99 -24.12 0.23
C ASN A 34 1.17 -25.56 -0.29
N GLN A 35 0.37 -25.98 -1.27
CA GLN A 35 0.46 -27.32 -1.87
C GLN A 35 1.63 -27.47 -2.84
N LYS A 36 1.86 -26.46 -3.70
CA LYS A 36 2.83 -26.55 -4.80
C LYS A 36 4.11 -25.77 -4.54
N ASN A 37 4.17 -24.98 -3.46
CA ASN A 37 5.20 -23.97 -3.18
C ASN A 37 5.44 -22.99 -4.34
N MET A 38 4.50 -22.89 -5.28
CA MET A 38 4.65 -22.13 -6.50
C MET A 38 3.27 -21.71 -7.04
N LEU A 39 3.14 -20.46 -7.47
CA LEU A 39 1.95 -19.94 -8.14
C LEU A 39 2.10 -20.07 -9.66
N THR A 40 0.98 -20.20 -10.37
CA THR A 40 1.00 -20.06 -11.83
C THR A 40 1.14 -18.59 -12.22
N GLY A 41 1.82 -18.30 -13.34
CA GLY A 41 2.03 -16.92 -13.81
C GLY A 41 0.73 -16.12 -13.96
N GLN A 42 -0.37 -16.77 -14.36
CA GLN A 42 -1.70 -16.15 -14.42
C GLN A 42 -2.25 -15.77 -13.04
N GLN A 43 -2.03 -16.61 -12.02
CA GLN A 43 -2.43 -16.30 -10.65
C GLN A 43 -1.62 -15.11 -10.13
N GLU A 44 -0.32 -15.08 -10.40
CA GLU A 44 0.56 -13.97 -10.00
C GLU A 44 0.13 -12.64 -10.63
N GLU A 45 -0.06 -12.60 -11.95
CA GLU A 45 -0.47 -11.40 -12.68
C GLU A 45 -1.83 -10.88 -12.17
N ARG A 46 -2.77 -11.79 -11.92
CA ARG A 46 -4.09 -11.44 -11.40
C ARG A 46 -4.03 -10.87 -9.98
N LEU A 47 -3.17 -11.45 -9.13
CA LEU A 47 -3.01 -11.04 -7.74
C LEU A 47 -2.31 -9.66 -7.64
N GLU A 48 -1.30 -9.43 -8.48
CA GLU A 48 -0.66 -8.11 -8.60
C GLU A 48 -1.61 -7.04 -9.15
N SER A 49 -2.39 -7.38 -10.18
CA SER A 49 -3.38 -6.48 -10.75
C SER A 49 -4.43 -6.09 -9.72
N LEU A 50 -4.93 -7.05 -8.95
CA LEU A 50 -5.89 -6.84 -7.86
C LEU A 50 -5.31 -5.88 -6.80
N TYR A 51 -4.08 -6.13 -6.33
CA TYR A 51 -3.41 -5.24 -5.38
C TYR A 51 -3.23 -3.82 -5.94
N LYS A 52 -2.85 -3.69 -7.22
CA LYS A 52 -2.70 -2.41 -7.91
C LYS A 52 -4.03 -1.66 -8.05
N GLU A 53 -5.12 -2.35 -8.34
CA GLU A 53 -6.45 -1.76 -8.40
C GLU A 53 -6.92 -1.27 -7.03
N LYS A 54 -6.77 -2.09 -5.98
CA LYS A 54 -7.16 -1.70 -4.61
C LYS A 54 -6.33 -0.53 -4.10
N SER A 55 -5.03 -0.53 -4.38
CA SER A 55 -4.17 0.61 -4.02
C SER A 55 -4.51 1.89 -4.80
N ARG A 56 -4.91 1.79 -6.08
CA ARG A 56 -5.39 2.93 -6.88
C ARG A 56 -6.70 3.51 -6.37
N LEU A 57 -7.62 2.67 -5.89
CA LEU A 57 -8.90 3.09 -5.32
C LEU A 57 -8.76 3.85 -3.98
N MET A 58 -7.57 3.88 -3.39
CA MET A 58 -7.24 4.75 -2.26
C MET A 58 -6.49 5.98 -2.78
N PRO A 59 -7.16 7.09 -3.10
CA PRO A 59 -6.54 8.26 -3.76
C PRO A 59 -5.54 9.03 -2.88
N ASN A 60 -5.21 8.56 -1.68
CA ASN A 60 -4.37 9.32 -0.76
C ASN A 60 -3.57 8.43 0.21
N ARG A 61 -2.64 7.63 -0.29
CA ARG A 61 -1.52 7.22 0.56
C ARG A 61 -0.28 6.94 -0.27
N ASN A 62 0.70 7.82 -0.13
CA ASN A 62 2.08 7.62 -0.52
C ASN A 62 2.65 6.35 0.12
N TYR A 63 2.38 5.17 -0.45
CA TYR A 63 3.03 3.91 -0.04
C TYR A 63 4.47 3.82 -0.59
N PHE A 64 4.79 4.61 -1.62
CA PHE A 64 6.10 4.68 -2.29
C PHE A 64 6.88 5.97 -2.02
N SER A 65 6.55 6.70 -0.95
CA SER A 65 7.46 7.73 -0.44
C SER A 65 8.33 7.07 0.62
N PRO A 66 9.66 6.93 0.41
CA PRO A 66 10.58 6.70 1.52
C PRO A 66 10.20 7.74 2.57
N LYS A 67 9.93 7.31 3.81
CA LYS A 67 9.57 8.23 4.89
C LYS A 67 10.65 9.31 4.96
N ALA A 68 10.40 10.45 4.33
CA ALA A 68 11.13 11.68 4.56
C ALA A 68 10.70 12.12 5.95
N SER A 69 11.37 11.57 6.95
CA SER A 69 11.28 11.96 8.34
C SER A 69 11.88 13.35 8.51
N ILE A 70 11.24 14.38 7.98
CA ILE A 70 11.40 15.74 8.48
C ILE A 70 10.03 16.37 8.40
N SER A 71 9.35 16.40 9.53
CA SER A 71 8.34 17.43 9.78
C SER A 71 8.97 18.80 9.49
N PRO A 72 8.55 19.58 8.48
CA PRO A 72 8.81 20.99 8.56
C PRO A 72 7.82 21.48 9.62
N LYS A 73 8.31 21.57 10.86
CA LYS A 73 7.72 22.40 11.91
C LYS A 73 7.17 23.63 11.20
N LYS A 74 5.85 23.84 11.26
CA LYS A 74 5.23 25.08 10.81
C LYS A 74 5.80 26.21 11.67
N THR A 75 6.97 26.71 11.32
CA THR A 75 7.55 27.89 11.95
C THR A 75 6.71 29.04 11.42
N LYS A 76 5.72 29.47 12.22
CA LYS A 76 4.97 30.69 11.96
C LYS A 76 6.00 31.78 11.63
N ALA A 77 5.98 32.28 10.41
CA ALA A 77 6.77 33.44 10.04
C ALA A 77 6.32 34.59 10.93
N ARG A 78 7.08 34.85 12.00
CA ARG A 78 6.86 36.00 12.88
C ARG A 78 7.17 37.22 12.04
N ARG A 79 6.13 37.87 11.50
CA ARG A 79 6.28 39.15 10.81
C ARG A 79 6.92 40.12 11.80
N TYR A 80 8.20 40.38 11.63
CA TYR A 80 8.91 41.39 12.39
C TYR A 80 8.39 42.74 11.90
N ARG A 81 7.40 43.30 12.60
CA ARG A 81 7.00 44.68 12.41
C ARG A 81 8.07 45.53 13.11
N PRO A 82 8.86 46.36 12.39
CA PRO A 82 9.62 47.38 13.07
C PRO A 82 8.63 48.32 13.76
N LYS A 83 8.67 48.37 15.08
CA LYS A 83 8.10 49.51 15.81
C LYS A 83 9.16 50.59 15.79
N PHE A 84 8.91 51.68 15.06
CA PHE A 84 9.48 52.96 15.44
C PHE A 84 8.45 54.05 15.16
N MET A 85 7.89 54.57 16.26
CA MET A 85 7.33 55.92 16.42
C MET A 85 8.38 56.74 17.19
N PRO A 86 8.29 58.07 17.27
CA PRO A 86 7.69 59.06 16.36
C PRO A 86 8.73 59.75 15.48
#